data_AF-A0A2S7JGF9-F1
#
_entry.id   AF-A0A2S7JGF9-F1
#
_cell.length_a   1.000
_cell.length_b   1.000
_cell.length_c   1.000
_cell.angle_alpha   90.00
_cell.angle_beta   90.00
_cell.angle_gamma   90.00
#
_symmetry.space_group_name_H-M   'P 1'
#
loop_
_entity.id
_entity.type
_entity.pdbx_description
1 polymer ?
#
loop_
_entity_poly.entity_id
_entity_poly.type
_entity_poly.pdbx_seq_one_letter_code
_entity_poly.pdbx_strand_id
1 'polypeptide(L)'
;MGIPEGFFWSLRMERDDWAYIVKLSVICEAALTHMLVLAVGNNRLYDHFSDLTQSRRLELAKQLGILSDADRHTLSAIAQVRNSFAHRVENLTGSLRDYFLSRTQEQKIDLISKLVQLEGTDKPKKEEDLSKHANFFRLQLFACCLRPIQSIANFGLEFDKGLGEELEWTLRDMYGQPENGYQKH
;
A
#
# COMPACT_ATOMS: atom_id res chain seq x y z
N MET A 1 -13.44 -1.99 4.95
CA MET A 1 -12.75 -2.85 3.97
C MET A 1 -13.32 -4.27 3.87
N GLY A 2 -14.20 -4.74 4.76
CA GLY A 2 -14.91 -6.03 4.58
C GLY A 2 -14.01 -7.26 4.48
N ILE A 3 -12.79 -7.21 5.03
CA ILE A 3 -11.83 -8.32 4.97
C ILE A 3 -12.38 -9.45 5.84
N PRO A 4 -12.54 -10.67 5.31
CA PRO A 4 -13.10 -11.78 6.08
C PRO A 4 -12.15 -12.17 7.23
N GLU A 5 -12.73 -12.66 8.32
CA GLU A 5 -11.96 -13.21 9.44
C GLU A 5 -11.03 -14.33 8.95
N GLY A 6 -9.80 -14.35 9.45
CA GLY A 6 -8.80 -15.34 9.05
C GLY A 6 -8.15 -15.09 7.68
N PHE A 7 -8.47 -13.99 6.97
CA PHE A 7 -7.86 -13.70 5.67
C PHE A 7 -6.33 -13.71 5.72
N PHE A 8 -5.71 -12.96 6.64
CA PHE A 8 -4.24 -12.87 6.72
C PHE A 8 -3.58 -14.22 7.06
N TRP A 9 -4.27 -15.05 7.85
CA TRP A 9 -3.84 -16.42 8.12
C TRP A 9 -3.91 -17.28 6.86
N SER A 10 -5.02 -17.20 6.12
CA SER A 10 -5.19 -17.91 4.84
C SER A 10 -4.15 -17.47 3.81
N LEU A 11 -3.84 -16.17 3.74
CA LEU A 11 -2.81 -15.62 2.87
C LEU A 11 -1.43 -16.16 3.23
N ARG A 12 -1.11 -16.20 4.52
CA ARG A 12 0.15 -16.79 5.00
C ARG A 12 0.29 -18.26 4.61
N MET A 13 -0.82 -19.01 4.63
CA MET A 13 -0.86 -20.44 4.32
C MET A 13 -1.06 -20.77 2.84
N GLU A 14 -1.24 -19.77 1.98
CA GLU A 14 -1.38 -19.96 0.54
C GLU A 14 -0.18 -20.76 -0.01
N ARG A 15 -0.38 -21.74 -0.88
CA ARG A 15 0.73 -22.56 -1.39
C ARG A 15 1.22 -22.08 -2.74
N ASP A 16 0.32 -21.48 -3.51
CA ASP A 16 0.65 -20.92 -4.80
C ASP A 16 1.23 -19.51 -4.64
N ASP A 17 2.49 -19.34 -5.04
CA ASP A 17 3.18 -18.06 -4.97
C ASP A 17 2.55 -17.01 -5.90
N TRP A 18 1.93 -17.42 -7.00
CA TRP A 18 1.18 -16.53 -7.87
C TRP A 18 -0.08 -16.01 -7.16
N ALA A 19 -0.93 -16.91 -6.65
CA ALA A 19 -2.11 -16.51 -5.89
C ALA A 19 -1.75 -15.67 -4.66
N TYR A 20 -0.64 -16.01 -3.98
CA TYR A 20 -0.15 -15.28 -2.83
C TYR A 20 0.19 -13.82 -3.16
N ILE A 21 1.02 -13.57 -4.18
CA ILE A 21 1.45 -12.21 -4.49
C ILE A 21 0.29 -11.35 -5.02
N VAL A 22 -0.64 -11.96 -5.77
CA VAL A 22 -1.86 -11.28 -6.23
C VAL A 22 -2.75 -10.89 -5.05
N LYS A 23 -3.03 -11.82 -4.13
CA LYS A 23 -3.85 -11.53 -2.94
C LYS A 23 -3.19 -10.48 -2.03
N LEU A 24 -1.88 -10.57 -1.84
CA LEU A 24 -1.11 -9.59 -1.06
C LEU A 24 -1.22 -8.19 -1.66
N SER A 25 -1.00 -8.04 -2.97
CA SER A 25 -1.09 -6.74 -3.63
C SER A 25 -2.50 -6.18 -3.60
N VAL A 26 -3.53 -7.01 -3.80
CA VAL A 26 -4.94 -6.58 -3.77
C VAL A 26 -5.29 -5.93 -2.44
N ILE A 27 -4.84 -6.48 -1.30
CA ILE A 27 -5.07 -5.84 0.01
C ILE A 27 -4.38 -4.48 0.09
N CYS A 28 -3.10 -4.40 -0.31
CA CYS A 28 -2.37 -3.14 -0.30
C CYS A 28 -3.05 -2.08 -1.18
N GLU A 29 -3.52 -2.47 -2.36
CA GLU A 29 -4.22 -1.62 -3.31
C GLU A 29 -5.58 -1.17 -2.79
N ALA A 30 -6.37 -2.08 -2.22
CA ALA A 30 -7.66 -1.77 -1.63
C ALA A 30 -7.50 -0.83 -0.42
N ALA A 31 -6.55 -1.11 0.47
CA ALA A 31 -6.24 -0.27 1.62
C ALA A 31 -5.87 1.15 1.18
N LEU A 32 -4.96 1.28 0.23
CA LEU A 32 -4.54 2.57 -0.29
C LEU A 32 -5.69 3.34 -0.97
N THR A 33 -6.51 2.64 -1.76
CA THR A 33 -7.67 3.23 -2.44
C THR A 33 -8.70 3.74 -1.45
N HIS A 34 -9.03 2.94 -0.43
CA HIS A 34 -9.91 3.38 0.64
C HIS A 34 -9.38 4.62 1.35
N MET A 35 -8.08 4.70 1.61
CA MET A 35 -7.50 5.89 2.25
C MET A 35 -7.53 7.13 1.36
N LEU A 36 -7.30 7.00 0.06
CA LEU A 36 -7.43 8.12 -0.86
C LEU A 36 -8.86 8.66 -0.89
N VAL A 37 -9.85 7.78 -0.90
CA VAL A 37 -11.26 8.17 -0.84
C VAL A 37 -11.58 8.91 0.46
N LEU A 38 -11.10 8.38 1.59
CA LEU A 38 -11.28 9.01 2.90
C LEU A 38 -10.61 10.38 2.96
N ALA A 39 -9.35 10.48 2.53
CA ALA A 39 -8.59 11.74 2.55
C ALA A 39 -9.24 12.85 1.70
N VAL A 40 -9.93 12.48 0.62
CA VAL A 40 -10.66 13.45 -0.23
C VAL A 40 -12.10 13.68 0.24
N GLY A 41 -12.62 12.85 1.16
CA GLY A 41 -13.96 12.98 1.72
C GLY A 41 -15.10 12.72 0.73
N ASN A 42 -14.84 12.05 -0.40
CA ASN A 42 -15.84 11.83 -1.44
C ASN A 42 -15.86 10.38 -1.94
N ASN A 43 -16.80 9.61 -1.39
CA ASN A 43 -17.00 8.18 -1.74
C ASN A 43 -17.31 7.94 -3.22
N ARG A 44 -17.81 8.94 -3.97
CA ARG A 44 -18.07 8.80 -5.41
C ARG A 44 -16.79 8.71 -6.24
N LEU A 45 -15.63 9.05 -5.67
CA LEU A 45 -14.33 8.95 -6.33
C LEU A 45 -13.67 7.57 -6.16
N TYR A 46 -14.34 6.61 -5.51
CA TYR A 46 -13.78 5.26 -5.31
C TYR A 46 -13.37 4.61 -6.64
N ASP A 47 -14.27 4.60 -7.63
CA ASP A 47 -13.99 4.01 -8.94
C ASP A 47 -12.87 4.77 -9.65
N HIS A 48 -12.85 6.10 -9.53
CA HIS A 48 -11.78 6.93 -10.10
C HIS A 48 -10.40 6.57 -9.54
N PHE A 49 -10.27 6.40 -8.22
CA PHE A 49 -9.01 5.98 -7.60
C PHE A 49 -8.68 4.51 -7.87
N SER A 50 -9.70 3.66 -8.03
CA SER A 50 -9.54 2.24 -8.37
C SER A 50 -9.00 2.04 -9.78
N ASP A 51 -9.36 2.92 -10.72
CA ASP A 51 -8.89 2.90 -12.10
C ASP A 51 -7.47 3.47 -12.28
N LEU A 52 -6.95 4.18 -11.27
CA LEU A 52 -5.57 4.67 -11.32
C LEU A 52 -4.57 3.52 -11.36
N THR A 53 -3.49 3.71 -12.13
CA THR A 53 -2.32 2.85 -12.03
C THR A 53 -1.75 2.90 -10.62
N GLN A 54 -1.18 1.78 -10.15
CA GLN A 54 -0.62 1.72 -8.80
C GLN A 54 0.46 2.78 -8.55
N SER A 55 1.26 3.12 -9.56
CA SER A 55 2.24 4.21 -9.48
C SER A 55 1.61 5.57 -9.20
N ARG A 56 0.51 5.91 -9.88
CA ARG A 56 -0.21 7.17 -9.67
C ARG A 56 -0.89 7.21 -8.31
N ARG A 57 -1.45 6.06 -7.88
CA ARG A 57 -2.08 5.91 -6.57
C ARG A 57 -1.07 6.15 -5.43
N LEU A 58 0.12 5.58 -5.55
CA LEU A 58 1.22 5.75 -4.60
C LEU A 58 1.75 7.19 -4.56
N GLU A 59 1.87 7.84 -5.71
CA GLU A 59 2.31 9.23 -5.77
C GLU A 59 1.29 10.17 -5.13
N LEU A 60 0.00 9.99 -5.44
CA LEU A 60 -1.07 10.78 -4.83
C LEU A 60 -1.11 10.60 -3.31
N ALA A 61 -0.99 9.36 -2.83
CA ALA A 61 -1.00 9.08 -1.40
C ALA A 61 0.19 9.70 -0.66
N LYS A 62 1.37 9.77 -1.31
CA LYS A 62 2.51 10.52 -0.77
C LYS A 62 2.21 12.02 -0.69
N GLN A 63 1.68 12.60 -1.76
CA GLN A 63 1.37 14.03 -1.82
C GLN A 63 0.33 14.44 -0.77
N LEU A 64 -0.61 13.55 -0.46
CA LEU A 64 -1.62 13.75 0.60
C LEU A 64 -1.10 13.42 2.01
N GLY A 65 0.17 13.05 2.18
CA GLY A 65 0.75 12.72 3.49
C GLY A 65 0.27 11.39 4.08
N ILE A 66 -0.46 10.56 3.32
CA ILE A 66 -0.95 9.25 3.77
C ILE A 66 0.22 8.25 3.89
N LEU A 67 1.21 8.37 3.01
CA LEU A 67 2.38 7.50 2.98
C LEU A 67 3.68 8.29 3.15
N SER A 68 4.58 7.73 3.96
CA SER A 68 5.99 8.10 3.93
C SER A 68 6.66 7.63 2.63
N ASP A 69 7.81 8.21 2.28
CA ASP A 69 8.61 7.75 1.13
C ASP A 69 9.03 6.28 1.27
N ALA A 70 9.35 5.85 2.49
CA ALA A 70 9.74 4.48 2.78
C ALA A 70 8.59 3.49 2.55
N ASP A 71 7.37 3.85 2.98
CA ASP A 71 6.18 3.03 2.74
C ASP A 71 5.80 3.00 1.25
N ARG A 72 5.94 4.14 0.56
CA ARG A 72 5.76 4.23 -0.90
C ARG A 72 6.71 3.28 -1.64
N HIS A 73 8.00 3.26 -1.28
CA HIS A 73 8.99 2.36 -1.87
C HIS A 73 8.66 0.89 -1.61
N THR A 74 8.21 0.56 -0.40
CA THR A 74 7.81 -0.79 -0.02
C THR A 74 6.64 -1.28 -0.88
N LEU A 75 5.57 -0.48 -0.99
CA LEU A 75 4.40 -0.81 -1.80
C LEU A 75 4.73 -0.87 -3.31
N SER A 76 5.63 0.00 -3.77
CA SER A 76 6.13 -0.05 -5.15
C SER A 76 6.88 -1.35 -5.45
N ALA A 77 7.68 -1.85 -4.51
CA ALA A 77 8.39 -3.11 -4.66
C ALA A 77 7.41 -4.30 -4.75
N ILE A 78 6.38 -4.33 -3.89
CA ILE A 78 5.33 -5.36 -3.95
C ILE A 78 4.62 -5.34 -5.31
N ALA A 79 4.25 -4.14 -5.80
CA ALA A 79 3.61 -3.99 -7.11
C ALA A 79 4.51 -4.48 -8.27
N GLN A 80 5.82 -4.21 -8.20
CA GLN A 80 6.79 -4.70 -9.18
C GLN A 80 6.85 -6.24 -9.22
N VAL A 81 6.86 -6.89 -8.05
CA VAL A 81 6.84 -8.36 -7.96
C VAL A 81 5.53 -8.89 -8.53
N ARG A 82 4.38 -8.34 -8.11
CA ARG A 82 3.07 -8.74 -8.65
C ARG A 82 3.01 -8.61 -10.16
N ASN A 83 3.44 -7.49 -10.72
CA ASN A 83 3.42 -7.25 -12.16
C ASN A 83 4.26 -8.30 -12.91
N SER A 84 5.38 -8.71 -12.34
CA SER A 84 6.21 -9.76 -12.92
C SER A 84 5.48 -11.11 -12.94
N PHE A 85 4.71 -11.45 -11.89
CA PHE A 85 3.92 -12.68 -11.82
C PHE A 85 2.63 -12.64 -12.66
N ALA A 86 2.02 -11.47 -12.81
CA ALA A 86 0.78 -11.29 -13.57
C ALA A 86 1.00 -11.26 -15.08
N HIS A 87 2.14 -10.72 -15.55
CA HIS A 87 2.38 -10.50 -16.99
C HIS A 87 3.27 -11.56 -17.65
N ARG A 88 3.90 -12.46 -16.88
CA ARG A 88 4.75 -13.52 -17.43
C ARG A 88 4.14 -14.88 -17.12
N VAL A 89 3.64 -15.54 -18.15
CA VAL A 89 3.04 -16.89 -18.07
C VAL A 89 4.00 -17.89 -17.41
N GLU A 90 5.30 -17.73 -17.64
CA GLU A 90 6.38 -18.50 -17.02
C GLU A 90 6.37 -18.47 -15.47
N ASN A 91 5.83 -17.40 -14.88
CA ASN A 91 5.75 -17.23 -13.43
C ASN A 91 4.46 -17.81 -12.83
N LEU A 92 3.51 -18.29 -13.63
CA LEU A 92 2.27 -18.92 -13.13
C LEU A 92 2.55 -20.20 -12.35
N THR A 93 3.63 -20.90 -12.68
CA THR A 93 4.09 -22.11 -11.98
C THR A 93 5.41 -21.90 -11.25
N GLY A 94 5.93 -20.66 -11.26
CA GLY A 94 7.22 -20.30 -10.67
C GLY A 94 7.08 -20.01 -9.18
N SER A 95 8.20 -20.13 -8.45
CA SER A 95 8.25 -19.70 -7.05
C SER A 95 8.77 -18.27 -6.92
N LEU A 96 8.36 -17.57 -5.85
CA LEU A 96 8.89 -16.27 -5.46
C LEU A 96 10.40 -16.32 -5.19
N ARG A 97 10.89 -17.48 -4.72
CA ARG A 97 12.31 -17.75 -4.54
C ARG A 97 13.04 -17.75 -5.88
N ASP A 98 12.56 -18.50 -6.86
CA ASP A 98 13.22 -18.61 -8.17
C ASP A 98 13.10 -17.30 -8.95
N TYR A 99 11.96 -16.60 -8.83
CA TYR A 99 11.81 -15.23 -9.31
C TYR A 99 12.93 -14.35 -8.76
N PHE A 100 13.15 -14.33 -7.44
CA PHE A 100 14.19 -13.52 -6.81
C PHE A 100 15.59 -13.92 -7.30
N LEU A 101 15.90 -15.22 -7.33
CA LEU A 101 17.22 -15.72 -7.76
C LEU A 101 17.54 -15.42 -9.23
N SER A 102 16.53 -15.40 -10.10
CA SER A 102 16.67 -15.09 -11.53
C SER A 102 16.97 -13.62 -11.84
N ARG A 103 16.85 -12.71 -10.86
CA ARG A 103 17.13 -11.28 -11.04
C ARG A 103 18.64 -11.02 -11.06
N THR A 104 19.04 -9.91 -11.69
CA THR A 104 20.43 -9.43 -11.60
C THR A 104 20.75 -8.97 -10.17
N GLN A 105 22.04 -8.91 -9.82
CA GLN A 105 22.47 -8.41 -8.50
C GLN A 105 21.92 -7.02 -8.22
N GLU A 106 21.97 -6.10 -9.20
CA GLU A 106 21.43 -4.75 -9.08
C GLU A 106 19.92 -4.75 -8.79
N GLN A 107 19.15 -5.59 -9.51
CA GLN A 107 17.71 -5.72 -9.29
C GLN A 107 17.38 -6.30 -7.92
N LYS A 108 18.16 -7.27 -7.44
CA LYS A 108 18.01 -7.84 -6.09
C LYS A 108 18.29 -6.79 -5.02
N ILE A 109 19.36 -5.99 -5.18
CA ILE A 109 19.71 -4.90 -4.26
C ILE A 109 18.59 -3.86 -4.23
N ASP A 110 18.13 -3.39 -5.38
CA ASP A 110 17.03 -2.41 -5.47
C ASP A 110 15.77 -2.92 -4.77
N LEU A 111 15.37 -4.16 -5.06
CA LEU A 111 14.15 -4.76 -4.51
C LEU A 111 14.22 -4.93 -2.99
N ILE A 112 15.33 -5.49 -2.46
CA ILE A 112 15.52 -5.66 -1.01
C ILE A 112 15.65 -4.32 -0.31
N SER A 113 16.38 -3.36 -0.89
CA SER A 113 16.52 -2.03 -0.30
C SER A 113 15.16 -1.35 -0.17
N LYS A 114 14.28 -1.46 -1.17
CA LYS A 114 12.92 -0.91 -1.12
C LYS A 114 12.02 -1.63 -0.13
N LEU A 115 12.07 -2.97 -0.08
CA LEU A 115 11.23 -3.77 0.83
C LEU A 115 11.61 -3.57 2.30
N VAL A 116 12.91 -3.61 2.60
CA VAL A 116 13.43 -3.58 3.97
C VAL A 116 13.83 -2.15 4.39
N GLN A 117 13.64 -1.17 3.50
CA GLN A 117 13.91 0.26 3.75
C GLN A 117 15.39 0.51 4.11
N LEU A 118 16.31 -0.16 3.41
CA LEU A 118 17.75 -0.01 3.61
C LEU A 118 18.29 1.19 2.81
N GLU A 119 19.07 2.04 3.48
CA GLU A 119 19.65 3.23 2.90
C GLU A 119 21.18 3.24 3.03
N GLY A 120 21.85 4.01 2.16
CA GLY A 120 23.29 4.26 2.24
C GLY A 120 24.16 3.00 2.37
N THR A 121 24.90 2.92 3.47
CA THR A 121 25.89 1.87 3.74
C THR A 121 25.28 0.53 4.12
N ASP A 122 24.00 0.51 4.49
CA ASP A 122 23.30 -0.69 4.97
C ASP A 122 22.78 -1.56 3.83
N LYS A 123 22.86 -1.06 2.59
CA LYS A 123 22.49 -1.84 1.41
C LYS A 123 23.44 -3.04 1.23
N PRO A 124 22.90 -4.23 0.90
CA PRO A 124 23.72 -5.40 0.63
C PRO A 124 24.66 -5.14 -0.55
N LYS A 125 25.94 -5.51 -0.39
CA LYS A 125 26.99 -5.25 -1.39
C LYS A 125 27.42 -6.51 -2.14
N LYS A 126 27.19 -7.68 -1.56
CA LYS A 126 27.64 -8.97 -2.10
C LYS A 126 26.44 -9.86 -2.44
N GLU A 127 26.59 -10.67 -3.49
CA GLU A 127 25.58 -11.63 -3.94
C GLU A 127 25.23 -12.68 -2.87
N GLU A 128 26.21 -13.03 -2.03
CA GLU A 128 26.05 -14.00 -0.95
C GLU A 128 25.11 -13.48 0.16
N ASP A 129 25.12 -12.17 0.41
CA ASP A 129 24.18 -11.52 1.34
C ASP A 129 22.76 -11.58 0.78
N LEU A 130 22.60 -11.30 -0.53
CA LEU A 130 21.32 -11.31 -1.23
C LEU A 130 20.72 -12.72 -1.31
N SER A 131 21.54 -13.74 -1.50
CA SER A 131 21.08 -15.13 -1.62
C SER A 131 20.35 -15.63 -0.37
N LYS A 132 20.67 -15.08 0.81
CA LYS A 132 19.97 -15.38 2.07
C LYS A 132 18.52 -14.86 2.07
N HIS A 133 18.23 -13.79 1.34
CA HIS A 133 16.88 -13.25 1.20
C HIS A 133 15.97 -14.15 0.36
N ALA A 134 16.53 -14.93 -0.58
CA ALA A 134 15.75 -15.76 -1.49
C ALA A 134 14.83 -16.75 -0.75
N ASN A 135 15.32 -17.38 0.32
CA ASN A 135 14.55 -18.37 1.09
C ASN A 135 13.44 -17.74 1.95
N PHE A 136 13.58 -16.46 2.29
CA PHE A 136 12.62 -15.72 3.12
C PHE A 136 11.84 -14.67 2.33
N PHE A 137 12.00 -14.61 1.01
CA PHE A 137 11.48 -13.52 0.19
C PHE A 137 9.97 -13.38 0.32
N ARG A 138 9.27 -14.51 0.36
CA ARG A 138 7.82 -14.56 0.62
C ARG A 138 7.44 -13.94 1.97
N LEU A 139 8.15 -14.32 3.03
CA LEU A 139 7.94 -13.79 4.38
C LEU A 139 8.29 -12.31 4.46
N GLN A 140 9.33 -11.87 3.76
CA GLN A 140 9.72 -10.46 3.67
C GLN A 140 8.63 -9.63 3.00
N LEU A 141 8.05 -10.10 1.89
CA LEU A 141 6.91 -9.43 1.25
C LEU A 141 5.73 -9.27 2.22
N PHE A 142 5.41 -10.30 3.00
CA PHE A 142 4.36 -10.22 4.02
C PHE A 142 4.71 -9.22 5.13
N ALA A 143 5.87 -9.39 5.76
CA ALA A 143 6.26 -8.61 6.93
C ALA A 143 6.39 -7.12 6.58
N CYS A 144 7.01 -6.81 5.44
CA CYS A 144 7.21 -5.44 5.00
C CYS A 144 5.90 -4.77 4.59
N CYS A 145 4.87 -5.50 4.14
CA CYS A 145 3.58 -4.88 3.80
C CYS A 145 2.79 -4.42 5.05
N LEU A 146 3.06 -5.01 6.22
CA LEU A 146 2.31 -4.70 7.44
C LEU A 146 2.51 -3.25 7.87
N ARG A 147 3.72 -2.72 7.73
CA ARG A 147 4.02 -1.33 8.13
C ARG A 147 3.22 -0.31 7.27
N PRO A 148 3.27 -0.32 5.93
CA PRO A 148 2.41 0.56 5.12
C PRO A 148 0.92 0.40 5.42
N ILE A 149 0.44 -0.82 5.66
CA ILE A 149 -0.96 -1.08 6.04
C ILE A 149 -1.28 -0.44 7.40
N GLN A 150 -0.36 -0.51 8.37
CA GLN A 150 -0.51 0.16 9.66
C GLN A 150 -0.47 1.68 9.51
N SER A 151 0.44 2.25 8.70
CA SER A 151 0.47 3.70 8.41
C SER A 151 -0.86 4.18 7.83
N ILE A 152 -1.38 3.45 6.85
CA ILE A 152 -2.70 3.66 6.25
C ILE A 152 -3.81 3.62 7.31
N ALA A 153 -3.82 2.59 8.17
CA ALA A 153 -4.84 2.45 9.20
C ALA A 153 -4.78 3.56 10.25
N ASN A 154 -3.57 3.95 10.67
CA ASN A 154 -3.36 5.03 11.64
C ASN A 154 -3.83 6.37 11.09
N PHE A 155 -3.52 6.69 9.83
CA PHE A 155 -4.06 7.88 9.18
C PHE A 155 -5.60 7.89 9.21
N GLY A 156 -6.25 6.74 8.95
CA GLY A 156 -7.70 6.63 9.05
C GLY A 156 -8.23 6.92 10.45
N LEU A 157 -7.56 6.40 11.49
CA LEU A 157 -7.94 6.64 12.89
C LEU A 157 -7.71 8.09 13.33
N GLU A 158 -6.66 8.75 12.84
CA GLU A 158 -6.39 10.17 13.11
C GLU A 158 -7.37 11.08 12.36
N PHE A 159 -7.69 10.75 11.11
CA PHE A 159 -8.67 11.46 10.30
C PHE A 159 -10.08 11.44 10.95
N ASP A 160 -10.49 10.27 11.46
CA ASP A 160 -11.76 10.07 12.16
C ASP A 160 -11.82 10.77 13.54
N LYS A 161 -10.67 11.12 14.13
CA LYS A 161 -10.58 11.69 15.49
C LYS A 161 -10.31 13.19 15.57
N GLY A 162 -9.96 13.88 14.48
CA GLY A 162 -9.55 15.30 14.58
C GLY A 162 -9.95 16.19 13.42
N LEU A 163 -9.88 15.71 12.17
CA LEU A 163 -10.12 16.54 11.00
C LEU A 163 -11.58 16.51 10.53
N GLY A 164 -12.34 15.46 10.82
CA GLY A 164 -13.77 15.43 10.52
C GLY A 164 -14.54 16.59 11.17
N GLU A 165 -14.27 16.86 12.45
CA GLU A 165 -14.92 17.93 13.21
C GLU A 165 -14.45 19.33 12.78
N GLU A 166 -13.15 19.49 12.51
CA GLU A 166 -12.57 20.76 12.08
C GLU A 166 -13.01 21.13 10.64
N LEU A 167 -13.04 20.15 9.72
CA LEU A 167 -13.55 20.35 8.37
C LEU A 167 -15.08 20.56 8.36
N GLU A 168 -15.84 19.86 9.21
CA GLU A 168 -17.28 20.09 9.36
C GLU A 168 -17.57 21.49 9.95
N TRP A 169 -16.77 21.95 10.92
CA TRP A 169 -16.84 23.32 11.44
C TRP A 169 -16.49 24.36 10.37
N THR A 170 -15.38 24.18 9.63
CA THR A 170 -14.99 25.08 8.53
C THR A 170 -16.03 25.09 7.42
N LEU A 171 -16.62 23.96 7.07
CA LEU A 171 -17.69 23.90 6.06
C LEU A 171 -19.00 24.53 6.58
N ARG A 172 -19.33 24.42 7.87
CA ARG A 172 -20.46 25.14 8.49
C ARG A 172 -20.21 26.65 8.57
N ASP A 173 -18.99 27.10 8.79
CA ASP A 173 -18.62 28.51 8.79
C ASP A 173 -18.63 29.09 7.35
N MET A 174 -18.14 28.32 6.38
CA MET A 174 -18.08 28.74 4.98
C MET A 174 -19.42 28.67 4.23
N TYR A 175 -20.30 27.73 4.60
CA TYR A 175 -21.57 27.48 3.90
C TYR A 175 -22.82 27.59 4.79
N GLY A 176 -22.67 27.83 6.09
CA GLY A 176 -23.77 28.22 6.96
C GLY A 176 -24.20 29.63 6.63
N GLN A 177 -25.40 29.79 6.06
CA GLN A 177 -25.98 31.12 5.94
C GLN A 177 -26.18 31.73 7.33
N PRO A 178 -26.04 33.06 7.49
CA PRO A 178 -26.56 33.72 8.67
C PRO A 178 -28.06 33.41 8.73
N GLU A 179 -28.56 32.93 9.87
CA GLU A 179 -29.99 32.99 10.15
C GLU A 179 -30.38 34.47 10.12
N ASN A 180 -30.82 34.94 8.95
CA ASN A 180 -31.49 36.20 8.80
C ASN A 180 -32.74 36.13 9.67
N GLY A 181 -32.78 37.01 10.66
CA GLY A 181 -33.91 37.18 11.54
C GLY A 181 -35.21 37.33 10.76
N TYR A 182 -36.20 36.56 11.18
CA TYR A 182 -37.59 36.96 11.04
C TYR A 182 -38.10 37.41 12.42
N GLN A 183 -38.38 38.71 12.50
CA GLN A 183 -39.21 39.32 13.53
C GLN A 183 -40.52 38.54 13.68
N LYS A 184 -40.95 38.35 14.93
CA LYS A 184 -42.38 38.32 15.27
C LYS A 184 -42.63 39.28 16.43
N HIS A 185 -43.53 40.22 16.12
CA HIS A 185 -44.30 41.17 16.91
C HIS A 185 -44.17 41.14 18.43
#